data_AF-A0A8T7C6X7-F1
#
_entry.id   AF-A0A8T7C6X7-F1
#
_cell.length_a   1.000
_cell.length_b   1.000
_cell.length_c   1.000
_cell.angle_alpha   90.00
_cell.angle_beta   90.00
_cell.angle_gamma   90.00
#
_symmetry.space_group_name_H-M   'P 1'
#
loop_
_entity.id
_entity.type
_entity.pdbx_description
1 polymer ?
#
loop_
_entity_poly.entity_id
_entity_poly.type
_entity_poly.pdbx_seq_one_letter_code
_entity_poly.pdbx_strand_id
1 'polypeptide(L)'
;MPELLPRDTRFMTGSLRLLTGVAAILLIVSGSFGLYLIVRLLMLHPGDLAYLPFGQKEMIFRALWGIVAIAFVATGLSLLLAAIRRRHTNMVPGPTLYILGAALVIISMFLISDGGWLSGAIIAAAGLATMWLEYRSANI
;
A
#
# COMPACT_ATOMS: atom_id res chain seq x y z
N MET A 1 18.52 13.09 -42.13
CA MET A 1 17.11 12.66 -42.12
C MET A 1 16.69 12.50 -40.68
N PRO A 2 15.72 13.27 -40.15
CA PRO A 2 15.26 13.07 -38.79
C PRO A 2 14.36 11.82 -38.74
N GLU A 3 14.78 10.81 -37.97
CA GLU A 3 13.97 9.63 -37.68
C GLU A 3 12.66 10.06 -37.00
N LEU A 4 11.56 9.92 -37.73
CA LEU A 4 10.20 10.05 -37.23
C LEU A 4 9.93 8.86 -36.28
N LEU A 5 10.20 9.05 -34.99
CA LEU A 5 9.76 8.12 -33.95
C LEU A 5 8.24 7.84 -34.11
N PRO A 6 7.83 6.56 -34.16
CA PRO A 6 6.46 6.18 -34.46
C PRO A 6 5.49 6.78 -33.43
N ARG A 7 4.41 7.38 -33.96
CA ARG A 7 3.36 8.13 -33.23
C ARG A 7 2.77 7.33 -32.06
N ASP A 8 2.81 6.01 -32.13
CA ASP A 8 2.28 5.07 -31.13
C ASP A 8 3.02 5.13 -29.80
N THR A 9 4.31 5.43 -29.80
CA THR A 9 5.12 5.52 -28.56
C THR A 9 4.67 6.66 -27.64
N ARG A 10 4.12 7.76 -28.21
CA ARG A 10 3.62 8.92 -27.44
C ARG A 10 2.25 8.66 -26.81
N PHE A 11 1.40 7.86 -27.44
CA PHE A 11 0.09 7.50 -26.91
C PHE A 11 0.19 6.45 -25.79
N MET A 12 1.07 5.45 -25.94
CA MET A 12 1.36 4.49 -24.86
C MET A 12 1.95 5.18 -23.63
N THR A 13 2.85 6.15 -23.82
CA THR A 13 3.43 6.89 -22.68
C THR A 13 2.44 7.85 -22.01
N GLY A 14 1.47 8.41 -22.75
CA GLY A 14 0.40 9.23 -22.16
C GLY A 14 -0.62 8.43 -21.33
N SER A 15 -1.06 7.28 -21.84
CA SER A 15 -2.02 6.40 -21.15
C SER A 15 -1.43 5.75 -19.89
N LEU A 16 -0.17 5.31 -19.92
CA LEU A 16 0.53 4.81 -18.74
C LEU A 16 0.67 5.87 -17.63
N ARG A 17 0.83 7.15 -17.99
CA ARG A 17 0.91 8.26 -17.01
C ARG A 17 -0.43 8.56 -16.35
N LEU A 18 -1.52 8.48 -17.10
CA LEU A 18 -2.86 8.61 -16.54
C LEU A 18 -3.14 7.47 -15.57
N LEU A 19 -2.77 6.24 -15.93
CA LEU A 19 -2.93 5.07 -15.05
C LEU A 19 -2.08 5.18 -13.77
N THR A 20 -0.81 5.59 -13.86
CA THR A 20 0.02 5.78 -12.66
C THR A 20 -0.46 6.93 -11.78
N GLY A 21 -0.91 8.04 -12.39
CA GLY A 21 -1.51 9.16 -11.65
C GLY A 21 -2.81 8.76 -10.93
N VAL A 22 -3.70 8.03 -11.59
CA VAL A 22 -4.93 7.52 -10.98
C VAL A 22 -4.63 6.51 -9.87
N ALA A 23 -3.70 5.59 -10.09
CA ALA A 23 -3.26 4.64 -9.07
C ALA A 23 -2.65 5.35 -7.85
N ALA A 24 -1.83 6.39 -8.07
CA ALA A 24 -1.26 7.20 -7.00
C ALA A 24 -2.34 7.87 -6.15
N ILE A 25 -3.35 8.49 -6.80
CA ILE A 25 -4.46 9.14 -6.11
C ILE A 25 -5.28 8.13 -5.31
N LEU A 26 -5.61 6.98 -5.91
CA LEU A 26 -6.36 5.91 -5.23
C LEU A 26 -5.62 5.41 -3.99
N LEU A 27 -4.30 5.22 -4.07
CA LEU A 27 -3.48 4.81 -2.92
C LEU A 27 -3.47 5.88 -1.82
N ILE A 28 -3.34 7.17 -2.17
CA ILE A 28 -3.38 8.27 -1.18
C ILE A 28 -4.75 8.34 -0.51
N VAL A 29 -5.84 8.26 -1.27
CA VAL A 29 -7.21 8.33 -0.74
C VAL A 29 -7.50 7.13 0.15
N SER A 30 -7.15 5.92 -0.30
CA SER A 30 -7.34 4.68 0.47
C SER A 30 -6.51 4.69 1.76
N GLY A 31 -5.23 5.07 1.68
CA GLY A 31 -4.35 5.17 2.84
C GLY A 31 -4.82 6.24 3.84
N SER A 32 -5.19 7.43 3.36
CA SER A 32 -5.70 8.51 4.21
C SER A 32 -7.02 8.14 4.89
N PHE A 33 -7.92 7.46 4.18
CA PHE A 33 -9.20 6.98 4.73
C PHE A 33 -8.98 5.89 5.78
N GLY A 34 -8.07 4.95 5.53
CA GLY A 34 -7.68 3.94 6.52
C GLY A 34 -7.08 4.55 7.78
N LEU A 35 -6.21 5.56 7.62
CA LEU A 35 -5.63 6.29 8.75
C LEU A 35 -6.71 7.03 9.55
N TYR A 36 -7.65 7.69 8.87
CA TYR A 36 -8.79 8.37 9.51
C TYR A 36 -9.64 7.41 10.34
N LEU A 37 -9.96 6.22 9.80
CA LEU A 37 -10.72 5.21 10.53
C LEU A 37 -9.98 4.72 11.77
N ILE A 38 -8.68 4.47 11.67
CA ILE A 38 -7.86 4.02 12.80
C ILE A 38 -7.79 5.09 13.88
N VAL A 39 -7.53 6.35 13.51
CA VAL A 39 -7.49 7.49 14.45
C VAL A 39 -8.85 7.68 15.12
N ARG A 40 -9.95 7.60 14.37
CA ARG A 40 -11.31 7.69 14.92
C ARG A 40 -11.61 6.54 15.89
N LEU A 41 -11.18 5.32 15.57
CA LEU A 41 -11.31 4.15 16.44
C LEU A 41 -10.43 4.23 17.70
N LEU A 42 -9.28 4.93 17.62
CA LEU A 42 -8.40 5.22 18.76
C LEU A 42 -8.94 6.36 19.64
N MET A 43 -9.64 7.34 19.05
CA MET A 43 -10.25 8.46 19.78
C MET A 43 -11.57 8.07 20.49
N LEU A 44 -12.18 6.94 20.14
CA LEU A 44 -13.27 6.35 20.91
C LEU A 44 -12.71 5.82 22.24
N HIS A 45 -12.84 6.65 23.28
CA HIS A 45 -12.62 6.42 24.72
C HIS A 45 -11.71 5.23 25.12
N PRO A 46 -10.48 5.48 25.62
CA PRO A 46 -9.60 4.44 26.16
C PRO A 46 -10.12 3.79 27.47
N GLY A 47 -11.21 4.31 28.06
CA GLY A 47 -11.81 3.80 29.30
C GLY A 47 -12.43 2.40 29.19
N ASP A 48 -12.89 1.99 28.00
CA ASP A 48 -13.55 0.69 27.80
C ASP A 48 -12.59 -0.42 27.31
N LEU A 49 -11.39 -0.06 26.85
CA LEU A 49 -10.41 -1.01 26.31
C LEU A 49 -9.51 -1.64 27.39
N ALA A 50 -9.52 -1.09 28.61
CA ALA A 50 -8.65 -1.54 29.71
C ALA A 50 -9.10 -2.86 30.37
N TYR A 51 -10.30 -3.35 30.09
CA TYR A 51 -10.90 -4.50 30.80
C TYR A 51 -10.97 -5.81 30.00
N LEU A 52 -10.47 -5.85 28.76
CA LEU A 52 -10.58 -7.05 27.92
C LEU A 52 -9.20 -7.70 27.67
N PRO A 53 -9.03 -9.02 27.93
CA PRO A 53 -7.82 -9.77 27.56
C PRO A 53 -7.58 -9.84 26.03
N PHE A 54 -8.50 -9.29 25.23
CA PHE A 54 -8.43 -9.15 23.78
C PHE A 54 -7.86 -7.80 23.31
N GLY A 55 -7.71 -6.82 24.21
CA GLY A 55 -7.27 -5.45 23.86
C GLY A 55 -5.88 -5.38 23.24
N GLN A 56 -4.96 -6.28 23.63
CA GLN A 56 -3.61 -6.30 23.05
C GLN A 56 -3.59 -6.77 21.59
N LYS A 57 -4.35 -7.82 21.25
CA LYS A 57 -4.44 -8.32 19.85
C LYS A 57 -5.07 -7.27 18.94
N GLU A 58 -6.12 -6.62 19.41
CA GLU A 58 -6.80 -5.58 18.64
C GLU A 58 -5.93 -4.33 18.47
N MET A 59 -5.16 -3.94 19.49
CA MET A 59 -4.21 -2.83 19.40
C MET A 59 -3.10 -3.12 18.38
N ILE A 60 -2.55 -4.33 18.37
CA ILE A 60 -1.55 -4.77 17.37
C ILE A 60 -2.15 -4.76 15.96
N PHE A 61 -3.37 -5.28 15.81
CA PHE A 61 -4.07 -5.29 14.52
C PHE A 61 -4.31 -3.87 13.97
N ARG A 62 -4.77 -2.93 14.83
CA ARG A 62 -4.93 -1.52 14.48
C ARG A 62 -3.60 -0.85 14.12
N ALA A 63 -2.52 -1.15 14.85
CA ALA A 63 -1.19 -0.62 14.56
C ALA A 63 -0.67 -1.11 13.19
N LEU A 64 -0.85 -2.40 12.86
CA LEU A 64 -0.48 -2.96 11.56
C LEU A 64 -1.25 -2.31 10.41
N TRP A 65 -2.56 -2.11 10.56
CA TRP A 65 -3.35 -1.37 9.58
C TRP A 65 -2.89 0.09 9.44
N GLY A 66 -2.40 0.70 10.52
CA GLY A 66 -1.82 2.05 10.50
C GLY A 66 -0.56 2.09 9.65
N ILE A 67 0.32 1.09 9.80
CA ILE A 67 1.54 0.93 8.98
C ILE A 67 1.17 0.77 7.50
N VAL A 68 0.17 -0.06 7.18
CA VAL A 68 -0.33 -0.23 5.80
C VAL A 68 -0.83 1.09 5.23
N ALA A 69 -1.64 1.83 5.99
CA ALA A 69 -2.17 3.12 5.58
C ALA A 69 -1.06 4.14 5.28
N ILE A 70 -0.07 4.26 6.17
CA ILE A 70 1.10 5.14 5.98
C ILE A 70 1.89 4.72 4.75
N ALA A 71 2.13 3.42 4.56
CA ALA A 71 2.85 2.91 3.41
C ALA A 71 2.12 3.17 2.08
N PHE A 72 0.79 3.08 2.06
CA PHE A 72 -0.02 3.47 0.89
C PHE A 72 0.08 4.96 0.58
N VAL A 73 0.01 5.83 1.58
CA VAL A 73 0.18 7.28 1.37
C VAL A 73 1.59 7.60 0.86
N ALA A 74 2.63 7.01 1.46
CA ALA A 74 4.01 7.19 1.03
C ALA A 74 4.23 6.71 -0.41
N THR A 75 3.74 5.51 -0.74
CA THR A 75 3.84 4.93 -2.09
C THR A 75 3.06 5.76 -3.11
N GLY A 76 1.85 6.20 -2.77
CA GLY A 76 1.05 7.06 -3.63
C GLY A 76 1.71 8.42 -3.87
N LEU A 77 2.30 9.05 -2.85
CA LEU A 77 3.06 10.29 -3.01
C LEU A 77 4.30 10.09 -3.90
N SER A 78 5.04 9.00 -3.71
CA SER A 78 6.18 8.66 -4.57
C SER A 78 5.77 8.48 -6.04
N LEU A 79 4.66 7.77 -6.30
CA LEU A 79 4.12 7.59 -7.65
C LEU A 79 3.63 8.90 -8.26
N LEU A 80 2.96 9.75 -7.47
CA LEU A 80 2.49 11.06 -7.92
C LEU A 80 3.67 11.97 -8.31
N LEU A 81 4.71 12.00 -7.48
CA LEU A 81 5.94 12.76 -7.77
C LEU A 81 6.65 12.23 -9.02
N ALA A 82 6.68 10.91 -9.23
CA ALA A 82 7.22 10.30 -10.44
C ALA A 82 6.43 10.67 -11.69
N ALA A 83 5.09 10.66 -11.61
CA ALA A 83 4.20 11.08 -12.69
C ALA A 83 4.41 12.56 -13.07
N ILE A 84 4.57 13.44 -12.07
CA ILE A 84 4.79 14.88 -12.27
C ILE A 84 6.20 15.17 -12.84
N ARG A 85 7.25 14.54 -12.29
CA ARG A 85 8.64 14.88 -12.63
C ARG A 85 9.15 14.29 -13.94
N ARG A 86 8.34 13.52 -14.67
CA ARG A 86 8.72 12.82 -15.93
C ARG A 86 10.01 12.00 -15.84
N ARG A 87 10.49 11.69 -14.63
CA ARG A 87 11.70 10.90 -14.44
C ARG A 87 11.31 9.43 -14.46
N HIS A 88 11.96 8.66 -15.33
CA HIS A 88 12.02 7.19 -15.30
C HIS A 88 12.80 6.66 -14.08
N THR A 89 12.99 7.47 -13.03
CA THR A 89 13.64 6.99 -11.82
C THR A 89 12.70 6.00 -11.16
N ASN A 90 13.14 4.74 -11.13
CA ASN A 90 12.64 3.66 -10.28
C ASN A 90 12.41 4.20 -8.86
N MET A 91 11.23 4.78 -8.62
CA MET A 91 10.75 5.18 -7.30
C MET A 91 9.73 4.13 -6.86
N VAL A 92 10.09 2.87 -7.02
CA VAL A 92 9.55 1.81 -6.19
C VAL A 92 10.22 2.03 -4.83
N PRO A 93 9.46 2.41 -3.79
CA PRO A 93 10.05 2.82 -2.54
C PRO A 93 10.54 1.56 -1.83
N GLY A 94 11.82 1.25 -2.03
CA GLY A 94 12.35 -0.09 -1.84
C GLY A 94 12.02 -0.78 -0.51
N PRO A 95 12.48 -0.24 0.63
CA PRO A 95 12.15 -0.82 1.94
C PRO A 95 10.65 -0.72 2.28
N THR A 96 9.91 0.18 1.64
CA THR A 96 8.52 0.51 1.99
C THR A 96 7.54 -0.55 1.47
N LEU A 97 7.78 -1.11 0.29
CA LEU A 97 7.00 -2.25 -0.21
C LEU A 97 7.25 -3.52 0.58
N TYR A 98 8.48 -3.74 1.03
CA TYR A 98 8.82 -4.88 1.88
C TYR A 98 8.09 -4.79 3.23
N ILE A 99 8.11 -3.61 3.87
CA ILE A 99 7.39 -3.35 5.13
C ILE A 99 5.88 -3.50 4.94
N LEU A 100 5.33 -2.97 3.84
CA LEU A 100 3.93 -3.12 3.49
C LEU A 100 3.53 -4.59 3.32
N GLY A 101 4.32 -5.36 2.55
CA GLY A 101 4.05 -6.78 2.33
C GLY A 101 4.14 -7.59 3.62
N ALA A 102 5.12 -7.30 4.49
CA ALA A 102 5.25 -7.94 5.79
C ALA A 102 4.05 -7.64 6.68
N ALA A 103 3.61 -6.38 6.73
CA ALA A 103 2.43 -5.99 7.48
C ALA A 103 1.16 -6.71 6.98
N LEU A 104 0.98 -6.83 5.65
CA LEU A 104 -0.15 -7.57 5.07
C LEU A 104 -0.11 -9.07 5.40
N VAL A 105 1.05 -9.71 5.39
CA VAL A 105 1.20 -11.12 5.78
C VAL A 105 0.90 -11.32 7.27
N ILE A 106 1.28 -10.38 8.13
CA ILE A 106 0.92 -10.47 9.56
C ILE A 106 -0.60 -10.27 9.74
N ILE A 107 -1.19 -9.28 9.06
CA ILE A 107 -2.65 -9.04 9.08
C ILE A 107 -3.44 -10.25 8.59
N SER A 108 -2.96 -10.96 7.57
CA SER A 108 -3.63 -12.17 7.08
C SER A 108 -3.63 -13.29 8.10
N MET A 109 -2.55 -13.46 8.87
CA MET A 109 -2.50 -14.44 9.96
C MET A 109 -3.58 -14.16 11.02
N PHE A 110 -3.77 -12.89 11.39
CA PHE A 110 -4.85 -12.47 12.31
C PHE A 110 -6.25 -12.75 11.71
N LEU A 111 -6.46 -12.42 10.43
CA LEU A 111 -7.75 -12.68 9.78
C LEU A 111 -8.07 -14.17 9.69
N ILE A 112 -7.08 -15.02 9.40
CA ILE A 112 -7.26 -16.46 9.35
C ILE A 112 -7.59 -16.99 10.76
N SER A 113 -6.91 -16.51 11.81
CA SER A 113 -7.19 -16.94 13.18
C SER A 113 -8.59 -16.55 13.68
N ASP A 114 -9.14 -15.46 13.18
CA ASP A 114 -10.47 -14.96 13.57
C ASP A 114 -11.60 -15.48 12.66
N GLY A 115 -11.32 -16.46 11.79
CA GLY A 115 -12.31 -17.11 10.93
C GLY A 115 -12.55 -16.43 9.58
N GLY A 116 -11.79 -15.39 9.24
CA GLY A 116 -11.76 -14.71 7.95
C GLY A 116 -10.81 -15.37 6.94
N TRP A 117 -10.95 -16.67 6.70
CA TRP A 117 -10.03 -17.46 5.86
C TRP A 117 -9.87 -16.91 4.44
N LEU A 118 -10.97 -16.48 3.82
CA LEU A 118 -11.01 -15.94 2.45
C LEU A 118 -10.32 -14.57 2.36
N SER A 119 -10.66 -13.65 3.26
CA SER A 119 -10.04 -12.31 3.31
C SER A 119 -8.57 -12.40 3.69
N GLY A 120 -8.22 -13.27 4.63
CA GLY A 120 -6.84 -13.57 5.01
C GLY A 120 -6.02 -14.11 3.84
N ALA A 121 -6.53 -15.09 3.09
CA ALA A 121 -5.83 -15.63 1.92
C ALA A 121 -5.56 -14.57 0.83
N ILE A 122 -6.56 -13.73 0.54
CA ILE A 122 -6.41 -12.63 -0.43
C ILE A 122 -5.34 -11.63 0.03
N ILE A 123 -5.38 -11.24 1.30
CA ILE A 123 -4.43 -10.28 1.87
C ILE A 123 -3.01 -10.88 1.93
N ALA A 124 -2.88 -12.17 2.25
CA ALA A 124 -1.61 -12.88 2.22
C ALA A 124 -1.01 -12.91 0.81
N ALA A 125 -1.83 -13.23 -0.20
CA ALA A 125 -1.41 -13.21 -1.59
C ALA A 125 -0.98 -11.82 -2.05
N ALA A 126 -1.70 -10.77 -1.65
CA ALA A 126 -1.33 -9.38 -1.92
C ALA A 126 0.00 -9.00 -1.26
N GLY A 127 0.22 -9.40 0.01
CA GLY A 127 1.46 -9.14 0.74
C GLY A 127 2.68 -9.87 0.16
N LEU A 128 2.51 -11.12 -0.28
CA LEU A 128 3.56 -11.87 -0.96
C LEU A 128 3.86 -11.28 -2.34
N ALA A 129 2.83 -10.84 -3.08
CA ALA A 129 3.01 -10.20 -4.37
C ALA A 129 3.78 -8.88 -4.26
N THR A 130 3.50 -8.05 -3.24
CA THR A 130 4.24 -6.80 -3.01
C THR A 130 5.70 -7.06 -2.65
N MET A 131 5.98 -8.05 -1.79
CA MET A 131 7.36 -8.48 -1.49
C MET A 131 8.09 -9.00 -2.74
N TRP A 132 7.41 -9.80 -3.56
CA TRP A 132 8.00 -10.35 -4.78
C TRP A 132 8.33 -9.27 -5.82
N LEU A 133 7.45 -8.28 -5.97
CA LEU A 133 7.69 -7.12 -6.85
C LEU A 133 8.91 -6.33 -6.40
N GLU A 134 9.06 -6.11 -5.09
CA GLU A 134 10.23 -5.42 -4.52
C GLU A 134 11.53 -6.19 -4.76
N TYR A 135 11.52 -7.49 -4.48
CA TYR A 135 12.67 -8.36 -4.73
C TYR A 135 13.08 -8.35 -6.20
N ARG A 136 12.12 -8.34 -7.12
CA ARG A 136 12.38 -8.24 -8.55
C ARG A 136 12.97 -6.88 -8.94
N SER A 137 12.47 -5.78 -8.38
CA SER A 137 13.01 -4.45 -8.68
C SER A 137 14.40 -4.20 -8.11
N ALA A 138 14.78 -4.88 -7.03
CA ALA A 138 16.12 -4.77 -6.44
C ALA A 138 17.22 -5.51 -7.25
N ASN A 139 16.84 -6.46 -8.10
CA ASN A 139 17.75 -7.32 -8.86
C ASN A 139 17.86 -6.95 -10.37
N ILE A 140 17.31 -5.80 -10.77
CA ILE A 140 17.39 -5.26 -12.15
C ILE A 140 18.20 -3.97 -12.11
#